data_AF-A0A920J830-F1
#
_entry.id   AF-A0A920J830-F1
#
_cell.length_a   1.000
_cell.length_b   1.000
_cell.length_c   1.000
_cell.angle_alpha   90.00
_cell.angle_beta   90.00
_cell.angle_gamma   90.00
#
_symmetry.space_group_name_H-M   'P 1'
#
loop_
_entity.id
_entity.type
_entity.pdbx_description
1 polymer ?
#
loop_
_entity_poly.entity_id
_entity_poly.type
_entity_poly.pdbx_seq_one_letter_code
_entity_poly.pdbx_strand_id
1 'polypeptide(L)'
;MSASIWSSSQESISRFPMKSFSRFFNNHGLLDLIKRPQWFSVLGGSNTYIEKLINQSKINNIFKNANVSIKREKEKVFVSE
;
A
#
# COMPACT_ATOMS: atom_id res chain seq x y z
N MET A 1 -16.78 -2.20 7.46
CA MET A 1 -15.50 -2.87 7.15
C MET A 1 -14.76 -2.21 6.00
N SER A 2 -15.38 -2.00 4.84
CA SER A 2 -14.70 -1.37 3.70
C SER A 2 -14.23 0.07 3.99
N ALA A 3 -15.09 0.89 4.61
CA ALA A 3 -14.76 2.25 5.01
C ALA A 3 -13.51 2.33 5.92
N SER A 4 -13.34 1.37 6.83
CA SER A 4 -12.18 1.30 7.72
C SER A 4 -10.92 0.76 7.04
N ILE A 5 -11.05 -0.10 6.01
CA ILE A 5 -9.90 -0.61 5.25
C ILE A 5 -9.26 0.50 4.40
N TRP A 6 -10.07 1.34 3.75
CA TRP A 6 -9.59 2.38 2.84
C TRP A 6 -9.64 3.79 3.44
N SER A 7 -9.90 3.93 4.75
CA SER A 7 -10.06 5.22 5.43
C SER A 7 -10.97 6.18 4.63
N SER A 8 -12.10 5.67 4.14
CA SER A 8 -12.98 6.34 3.18
C SER A 8 -14.43 6.37 3.66
N SER A 9 -15.24 7.30 3.13
CA SER A 9 -16.66 7.39 3.46
C SER A 9 -17.46 6.24 2.84
N GLN A 10 -18.61 5.93 3.42
CA GLN A 10 -19.51 4.88 2.91
C GLN A 10 -19.95 5.15 1.46
N GLU A 11 -20.19 6.42 1.13
CA GLU A 11 -20.56 6.85 -0.23
C GLU A 11 -19.42 6.61 -1.23
N SER A 12 -18.17 6.92 -0.86
CA SER A 12 -17.01 6.62 -1.70
C SER A 12 -16.82 5.13 -1.92
N ILE A 13 -17.05 4.31 -0.89
CA ILE A 13 -17.04 2.84 -1.03
C ILE A 13 -18.13 2.37 -2.00
N SER A 14 -19.33 2.95 -1.98
CA SER A 14 -20.41 2.56 -2.89
C SER A 14 -20.07 2.78 -4.37
N ARG A 15 -19.17 3.75 -4.66
CA ARG A 15 -18.65 4.03 -6.00
C ARG A 15 -17.39 3.23 -6.34
N PHE A 16 -16.84 2.46 -5.40
CA PHE A 16 -15.60 1.72 -5.62
C PHE A 16 -15.83 0.53 -6.58
N PRO A 17 -14.94 0.27 -7.55
CA PRO A 17 -15.16 -0.79 -8.54
C PRO A 17 -15.31 -2.18 -7.91
N MET A 18 -16.44 -2.84 -8.17
CA MET A 18 -16.78 -4.13 -7.56
C MET A 18 -15.75 -5.23 -7.85
N LYS A 19 -15.15 -5.26 -9.04
CA LYS A 19 -14.11 -6.24 -9.39
C LYS A 19 -12.85 -6.08 -8.54
N SER A 20 -12.43 -4.86 -8.27
CA SER A 20 -11.30 -4.57 -7.38
C SER A 20 -11.65 -4.91 -5.94
N PHE A 21 -12.87 -4.58 -5.53
CA PHE A 21 -13.41 -4.88 -4.21
C PHE A 21 -13.39 -6.38 -3.91
N SER A 22 -14.03 -7.18 -4.77
CA SER A 22 -14.15 -8.63 -4.58
C SER A 22 -12.78 -9.31 -4.63
N ARG A 23 -11.90 -8.91 -5.54
CA ARG A 23 -10.53 -9.44 -5.62
C ARG A 23 -9.73 -9.13 -4.37
N PHE A 24 -9.81 -7.90 -3.84
CA PHE A 24 -9.15 -7.56 -2.59
C PHE A 24 -9.66 -8.42 -1.44
N PHE A 25 -10.97 -8.53 -1.26
CA PHE A 25 -11.56 -9.30 -0.16
C PHE A 25 -11.20 -10.78 -0.25
N ASN A 26 -11.20 -11.35 -1.45
CA ASN A 26 -10.79 -12.73 -1.69
C ASN A 26 -9.32 -12.98 -1.37
N ASN A 27 -8.42 -12.12 -1.87
CA ASN A 27 -6.97 -12.27 -1.66
C ASN A 27 -6.56 -12.17 -0.18
N HIS A 28 -7.41 -11.55 0.64
CA HIS A 28 -7.14 -11.30 2.05
C HIS A 28 -8.00 -12.19 2.98
N GLY A 29 -8.73 -13.17 2.43
CA GLY A 29 -9.57 -14.08 3.22
C GLY A 29 -10.73 -13.40 3.96
N LEU A 30 -11.15 -12.21 3.51
CA LEU A 30 -12.27 -11.45 4.09
C LEU A 30 -13.63 -12.01 3.67
N LEU A 31 -13.66 -12.83 2.61
CA LEU A 31 -14.85 -13.58 2.19
C LEU A 31 -14.95 -14.96 2.87
N ASP A 32 -13.88 -15.42 3.51
CA ASP A 32 -13.85 -16.75 4.12
C ASP A 32 -14.81 -16.78 5.31
N LEU A 33 -15.53 -17.90 5.49
CA LEU A 33 -16.43 -18.12 6.64
C LEU A 33 -15.84 -19.10 7.65
N ILE A 34 -14.94 -19.98 7.21
CA ILE A 34 -14.32 -21.05 7.99
C ILE A 34 -12.81 -20.93 7.82
N LYS A 35 -12.04 -21.14 8.89
CA LYS A 35 -10.56 -21.02 8.89
C LYS A 35 -10.05 -19.68 8.36
N ARG A 36 -10.68 -18.58 8.78
CA ARG A 36 -10.20 -17.22 8.46
C ARG A 36 -8.72 -17.05 8.84
N PRO A 37 -7.92 -16.37 8.02
CA PRO A 37 -6.55 -16.05 8.39
C PRO A 37 -6.53 -15.17 9.64
N GLN A 38 -5.58 -15.44 10.54
CA GLN A 38 -5.30 -14.55 11.65
C GLN A 38 -4.56 -13.33 11.12
N TRP A 39 -5.13 -12.14 11.30
CA TRP A 39 -4.49 -10.89 10.92
C TRP A 39 -3.59 -10.41 12.05
N PHE A 40 -2.36 -10.03 11.69
CA PHE A 40 -1.38 -9.49 12.62
C PHE A 40 -1.27 -7.98 12.46
N SER A 41 -1.02 -7.28 13.55
CA SER A 41 -0.66 -5.87 13.56
C SER A 41 0.83 -5.68 13.87
N VAL A 42 1.43 -4.63 13.33
CA VAL A 42 2.79 -4.23 13.71
C VAL A 42 2.74 -3.48 15.04
N LEU A 43 3.43 -3.99 16.04
CA LEU A 43 3.60 -3.30 17.33
C LEU A 43 4.31 -1.95 17.10
N GLY A 44 3.76 -0.86 17.64
CA GLY A 44 4.25 0.50 17.39
C GLY A 44 3.64 1.17 16.15
N GLY A 45 2.78 0.48 15.41
CA GLY A 45 2.11 0.99 14.21
C GLY A 45 2.83 0.62 12.92
N SER A 46 2.14 0.79 11.79
CA SER A 46 2.68 0.42 10.48
C SER A 46 3.92 1.24 10.09
N ASN A 47 4.10 2.48 10.58
CA ASN A 47 5.28 3.27 10.24
C ASN A 47 6.60 2.62 10.71
N THR A 48 6.58 1.79 11.75
CA THR A 48 7.78 1.17 12.34
C THR A 48 8.51 0.24 11.37
N TYR A 49 7.81 -0.39 10.39
CA TYR A 49 8.52 -1.24 9.42
C TYR A 49 9.38 -0.43 8.46
N ILE A 50 9.02 0.82 8.17
CA ILE A 50 9.78 1.70 7.28
C ILE A 50 11.14 2.01 7.91
N GLU A 51 11.16 2.37 9.19
CA GLU A 51 12.41 2.64 9.92
C GLU A 51 13.33 1.41 9.93
N LYS A 52 12.76 0.22 10.19
CA LYS A 52 13.54 -1.04 10.13
C LYS A 52 14.08 -1.30 8.73
N LEU A 53 13.28 -1.08 7.69
CA LEU A 53 13.68 -1.27 6.30
C LEU A 53 14.84 -0.35 5.94
N ILE A 54 14.76 0.94 6.30
CA ILE A 54 15.82 1.91 6.04
C ILE A 54 17.12 1.47 6.72
N ASN A 55 17.06 1.16 8.02
CA ASN A 55 18.23 0.78 8.82
C ASN A 55 18.89 -0.54 8.37
N GLN A 56 18.13 -1.46 7.77
CA GLN A 56 18.63 -2.77 7.32
C GLN A 56 19.00 -2.79 5.82
N SER A 57 18.57 -1.79 5.06
CA SER A 57 18.83 -1.72 3.63
C SER A 57 20.18 -1.05 3.33
N LYS A 58 20.67 -1.25 2.11
CA LYS A 58 21.79 -0.46 1.54
C LYS A 58 21.30 0.81 0.83
N ILE A 59 20.06 1.24 1.08
CA ILE A 59 19.48 2.41 0.42
C ILE A 59 19.98 3.65 1.15
N ASN A 60 20.92 4.36 0.54
CA ASN A 60 21.53 5.55 1.11
C ASN A 60 20.85 6.86 0.67
N ASN A 61 20.07 6.81 -0.41
CA ASN A 61 19.48 7.98 -1.06
C ASN A 61 17.96 7.94 -0.94
N ILE A 62 17.45 8.45 0.19
CA ILE A 62 16.02 8.49 0.49
C ILE A 62 15.55 9.94 0.48
N PHE A 63 14.75 10.28 -0.52
CA PHE A 63 14.20 11.62 -0.68
C PHE A 63 12.72 11.59 -0.31
N LYS A 64 12.32 12.42 0.66
CA LYS A 64 10.93 12.60 1.08
C LYS A 64 10.39 13.86 0.46
N ASN A 65 9.12 13.86 0.05
CA ASN A 65 8.46 15.01 -0.58
C ASN A 65 9.18 15.53 -1.85
N ALA A 66 9.92 14.67 -2.55
CA ALA A 66 10.60 15.00 -3.81
C ALA A 66 9.58 15.27 -4.93
N ASN A 67 9.82 16.29 -5.76
CA ASN A 67 8.97 16.57 -6.91
C ASN A 67 9.48 15.82 -8.14
N VAL A 68 9.18 14.52 -8.17
CA VAL A 68 9.78 13.61 -9.14
C VAL A 68 9.31 13.89 -10.57
N SER A 69 10.25 14.20 -11.45
CA SER A 69 10.07 14.32 -12.90
C SER A 69 10.85 13.22 -13.62
N ILE A 70 10.22 12.60 -14.63
CA ILE A 70 10.79 11.45 -15.34
C ILE A 70 10.88 11.76 -16.84
N LYS A 71 12.08 11.63 -17.40
CA LYS A 71 12.32 11.68 -18.86
C LYS A 71 12.87 10.34 -19.33
N ARG A 72 12.28 9.77 -20.38
CA ARG A 72 12.72 8.48 -20.97
C ARG A 72 13.30 8.75 -22.36
N GLU A 73 14.52 8.30 -22.60
CA GLU A 73 15.18 8.42 -23.92
C GLU A 73 15.91 7.13 -24.27
N LYS A 74 15.55 6.53 -25.41
CA LYS A 74 16.09 5.24 -25.89
C LYS A 74 16.08 4.20 -24.76
N GLU A 75 17.26 3.81 -24.26
CA GLU A 75 17.45 2.80 -23.21
C GLU A 75 17.72 3.39 -21.82
N LYS A 76 17.45 4.69 -21.61
CA LYS A 76 17.70 5.38 -20.34
C LYS A 76 16.46 6.04 -19.77
N VAL A 77 16.42 6.07 -18.44
CA VAL A 77 15.43 6.81 -17.66
C VAL A 77 16.18 7.84 -16.82
N PHE A 78 15.85 9.10 -17.02
CA PHE A 78 16.32 10.21 -16.20
C PHE A 78 15.24 10.55 -15.19
N VAL A 79 15.65 10.64 -13.93
CA VAL A 79 14.79 11.04 -12.82
C VAL A 79 15.41 12.29 -12.21
N SER A 80 14.64 13.36 -12.14
CA SER A 80 14.99 14.59 -11.43
C SER A 80 13.97 14.84 -10.32
N GLU A 81 14.37 15.57 -9.29
CA GLU A 81 13.58 15.82 -8.07
C GLU A 81 13.53 17.29 -7.67
#